data_AF-A0A7R7ZWH8-F1
#
_entry.id   AF-A0A7R7ZWH8-F1
#
_cell.length_a   1.000
_cell.length_b   1.000
_cell.length_c   1.000
_cell.angle_alpha   90.00
_cell.angle_beta   90.00
_cell.angle_gamma   90.00
#
_symmetry.space_group_name_H-M   'P 1'
#
loop_
_entity.id
_entity.type
_entity.pdbx_description
1 polymer ?
#
loop_
_entity_poly.entity_id
_entity_poly.type
_entity_poly.pdbx_seq_one_letter_code
_entity_poly.pdbx_strand_id
1 'polypeptide(L)' 'MAKSKNASQHHNSQKAHRNGIKKPKTHRYPSLKGVDPKFRRNHRHALHGTAKALVRFSLRSIQQEVSLLLGEAEMKNRH' A
#
# COMPACT_ATOMS: atom_id res chain seq x y z
N MET A 1 -53.90 22.21 26.33
CA MET A 1 -52.65 21.64 25.79
C MET A 1 -52.70 21.70 24.27
N ALA A 2 -51.89 22.53 23.61
CA ALA A 2 -51.88 22.60 22.15
C ALA A 2 -51.00 21.45 21.60
N LYS A 3 -51.51 20.69 20.62
CA LYS A 3 -50.75 19.62 19.98
C LYS A 3 -49.83 20.21 18.90
N SER A 4 -48.55 19.85 18.91
CA SER A 4 -47.58 20.18 17.87
C SER A 4 -47.42 19.05 16.85
N LYS A 5 -46.79 19.33 15.70
CA LYS A 5 -46.39 18.28 14.75
C LYS A 5 -45.13 17.57 15.27
N ASN A 6 -45.20 16.25 15.38
CA ASN A 6 -44.14 15.45 16.01
C ASN A 6 -42.95 15.17 15.08
N ALA A 7 -43.12 15.22 13.74
CA ALA A 7 -42.05 14.97 12.78
C ALA A 7 -42.33 15.56 11.38
N SER A 8 -41.27 15.95 10.65
CA SER A 8 -41.33 16.38 9.25
C SER A 8 -39.99 16.13 8.56
N GLN A 9 -40.02 15.69 7.30
CA GLN A 9 -38.83 15.50 6.46
C GLN A 9 -38.71 16.52 5.32
N HIS A 10 -39.59 17.54 5.31
CA HIS A 10 -39.78 18.49 4.21
C HIS A 10 -38.48 19.13 3.69
N HIS A 11 -37.57 19.53 4.58
CA HIS A 11 -36.32 20.19 4.20
C HIS A 11 -35.10 19.26 4.18
N ASN A 12 -35.27 17.95 4.37
CA ASN A 12 -34.14 17.04 4.49
C ASN A 12 -33.36 16.91 3.18
N SER A 13 -34.06 16.74 2.06
CA SER A 13 -33.45 16.70 0.73
C SER A 13 -32.72 18.01 0.42
N GLN A 14 -33.39 19.15 0.60
CA GLN A 14 -32.78 20.45 0.34
C GLN A 14 -31.49 20.65 1.14
N LYS A 15 -31.48 20.32 2.45
CA LYS A 15 -30.27 20.38 3.29
C LYS A 15 -29.15 19.46 2.80
N ALA A 16 -29.48 18.22 2.41
CA ALA A 16 -28.49 17.25 1.91
C ALA A 16 -27.83 17.72 0.61
N HIS A 17 -28.57 18.43 -0.24
CA HIS A 17 -28.08 18.91 -1.53
C HIS A 17 -27.39 20.29 -1.47
N ARG A 18 -27.51 21.08 -0.39
CA ARG A 18 -26.82 22.39 -0.26
C ARG A 18 -25.32 22.32 -0.54
N ASN A 19 -24.66 21.30 0.00
CA ASN A 19 -23.21 21.06 -0.20
C ASN A 19 -22.94 19.87 -1.14
N GLY A 20 -24.00 19.27 -1.70
CA GLY A 20 -23.98 18.04 -2.48
C GLY A 20 -23.65 16.79 -1.66
N ILE A 21 -24.33 15.69 -2.00
CA ILE A 21 -24.05 14.37 -1.42
C ILE A 21 -22.75 13.85 -2.04
N LYS A 22 -21.67 13.83 -1.28
CA LYS A 22 -20.35 13.39 -1.77
C LYS A 22 -20.26 11.86 -1.79
N LYS A 23 -19.77 11.31 -2.89
CA LYS A 23 -19.43 9.88 -3.00
C LYS A 23 -18.15 9.59 -2.21
N PRO A 24 -17.98 8.39 -1.64
CA PRO A 24 -16.71 7.99 -1.04
C PRO A 24 -15.60 8.01 -2.09
N LYS A 25 -14.40 8.41 -1.69
CA LYS A 25 -13.23 8.43 -2.58
C LYS A 25 -12.74 7.00 -2.81
N THR A 26 -12.43 6.68 -4.07
CA THR A 26 -11.75 5.43 -4.41
C THR A 26 -10.24 5.64 -4.27
N HIS A 27 -9.58 4.72 -3.59
CA HIS A 27 -8.12 4.69 -3.47
C HIS A 27 -7.58 3.47 -4.21
N ARG A 28 -6.37 3.58 -4.78
CA ARG A 28 -5.69 2.47 -5.49
C ARG A 28 -5.57 1.23 -4.60
N TYR A 29 -5.37 1.42 -3.29
CA TYR A 29 -5.24 0.34 -2.32
C TYR A 29 -6.34 0.44 -1.26
N PRO A 30 -7.38 -0.42 -1.30
CA PRO A 30 -8.42 -0.46 -0.27
C PRO A 30 -7.96 -1.20 0.99
N SER A 31 -8.73 -1.08 2.08
CA SER A 31 -8.46 -1.83 3.32
C SER A 31 -8.75 -3.33 3.14
N LEU A 32 -7.90 -4.19 3.70
CA LEU A 32 -8.13 -5.64 3.76
C LEU A 32 -8.98 -6.07 4.97
N LYS A 33 -9.82 -5.18 5.52
CA LYS A 33 -10.70 -5.49 6.64
C LYS A 33 -11.81 -6.44 6.16
N GLY A 34 -12.02 -7.55 6.85
CA GLY A 34 -12.99 -8.59 6.46
C GLY A 34 -12.46 -9.61 5.45
N VAL A 35 -11.24 -9.46 4.94
CA VAL A 35 -10.59 -10.49 4.11
C VAL A 35 -10.15 -11.67 4.98
N ASP A 36 -10.28 -12.88 4.44
CA ASP A 36 -9.93 -14.13 5.12
C ASP A 36 -8.56 -14.04 5.86
N PRO A 37 -8.53 -14.32 7.17
CA PRO A 37 -7.30 -14.32 7.93
C PRO A 37 -6.21 -15.25 7.36
N LYS A 38 -6.54 -16.40 6.74
CA LYS A 38 -5.53 -17.29 6.15
C LYS A 38 -4.88 -16.63 4.94
N PHE A 39 -5.67 -16.07 4.03
CA PHE A 39 -5.15 -15.26 2.92
C PHE A 39 -4.26 -14.11 3.41
N ARG A 40 -4.70 -13.35 4.41
CA ARG A 40 -3.92 -12.20 4.93
C ARG A 40 -2.57 -12.61 5.52
N ARG A 41 -2.48 -13.76 6.19
CA ARG A 41 -1.21 -14.29 6.70
C ARG A 41 -0.29 -14.68 5.54
N ASN A 42 -0.80 -15.44 4.57
CA ASN A 42 -0.02 -15.85 3.41
C ASN A 42 0.49 -14.66 2.59
N HIS A 43 -0.39 -13.70 2.27
CA HIS A 43 -0.04 -12.50 1.52
C HIS A 43 1.09 -11.71 2.19
N ARG A 44 1.08 -11.61 3.53
CA ARG A 44 2.17 -10.99 4.29
C ARG A 44 3.49 -11.72 4.12
N HIS A 45 3.49 -13.04 4.22
CA HIS A 45 4.70 -13.85 4.05
C HIS A 45 5.24 -13.78 2.62
N ALA A 46 4.36 -13.80 1.62
CA ALA A 46 4.74 -13.65 0.22
C ALA A 46 5.42 -12.31 -0.06
N LEU A 47 4.83 -11.20 0.38
CA LEU A 47 5.41 -9.86 0.23
C LEU A 47 6.76 -9.71 0.95
N HIS A 48 6.88 -10.28 2.14
CA HIS A 48 8.14 -10.26 2.87
C HIS A 48 9.23 -11.09 2.16
N GLY A 49 8.86 -12.26 1.61
CA GLY A 49 9.77 -13.10 0.85
C GLY A 49 10.28 -12.43 -0.42
N THR A 50 9.40 -11.77 -1.19
CA THR A 50 9.80 -11.07 -2.41
C THR A 50 10.72 -9.90 -2.10
N ALA A 51 10.42 -9.08 -1.09
CA ALA A 51 11.28 -7.99 -0.66
C ALA A 51 12.68 -8.48 -0.28
N LYS A 52 12.78 -9.57 0.50
CA LYS A 52 14.06 -10.16 0.89
C LYS A 52 14.85 -10.68 -0.32
N ALA A 53 14.17 -11.30 -1.29
CA ALA A 53 14.80 -11.81 -2.51
C ALA A 53 15.38 -10.66 -3.37
N LEU A 54 14.64 -9.56 -3.53
CA LEU A 54 15.08 -8.38 -4.26
C LEU A 54 16.33 -7.76 -3.64
N VAL A 55 16.33 -7.58 -2.32
CA VAL A 55 17.50 -7.06 -1.59
C VAL A 55 18.70 -8.00 -1.79
N ARG A 56 18.51 -9.31 -1.63
CA ARG A 56 19.58 -10.30 -1.83
C ARG A 56 20.14 -10.27 -3.26
N PHE A 57 19.28 -10.11 -4.26
CA PHE A 57 19.70 -10.01 -5.65
C PHE A 57 20.58 -8.78 -5.87
N SER A 58 20.13 -7.61 -5.38
CA SER A 58 20.91 -6.37 -5.50
C SER A 58 22.28 -6.47 -4.83
N LEU A 59 22.34 -7.02 -3.60
CA LEU A 59 23.59 -7.18 -2.86
C LEU A 59 24.54 -8.15 -3.59
N ARG A 60 24.01 -9.23 -4.18
CA ARG A 60 24.83 -10.18 -4.94
C ARG A 60 25.44 -9.55 -6.20
N SER A 61 24.69 -8.71 -6.91
CA SER A 61 25.19 -7.97 -8.09
C SER A 61 26.35 -7.06 -7.69
N ILE A 62 26.15 -6.27 -6.63
CA ILE A 62 27.17 -5.32 -6.14
C ILE A 62 28.44 -6.07 -5.71
N GLN A 63 28.30 -7.20 -5.01
CA GLN A 63 29.45 -8.01 -4.60
C GLN A 63 30.24 -8.57 -5.80
N GLN A 64 29.55 -8.99 -6.88
CA GLN A 64 30.22 -9.44 -8.11
C GLN A 64 30.98 -8.30 -8.80
N GLU A 65 30.37 -7.12 -8.91
CA GLU A 65 31.01 -5.94 -9.50
C GLU A 65 32.25 -5.50 -8.72
N VAL A 66 32.16 -5.43 -7.38
CA VAL A 66 33.30 -5.09 -6.51
C VAL A 66 34.41 -6.12 -6.64
N SER A 67 34.07 -7.41 -6.70
CA SER A 67 35.06 -8.48 -6.85
C SER A 67 35.79 -8.42 -8.19
N LEU A 68 35.11 -8.07 -9.28
CA LEU A 68 35.73 -7.88 -10.60
C LEU A 68 36.69 -6.69 -10.59
N LEU A 69 36.28 -5.56 -10.02
CA LEU A 69 37.11 -4.36 -9.92
C LEU A 69 38.39 -4.59 -9.10
N LEU A 70 38.29 -5.33 -7.98
CA LEU A 70 39.46 -5.70 -7.18
C LEU A 70 40.40 -6.64 -7.94
N GLY A 71 39.87 -7.65 -8.63
CA GLY A 71 40.67 -8.56 -9.45
C GLY A 71 41.40 -7.85 -10.59
N GLU A 72 40.75 -6.90 -11.24
CA GLU A 72 41.37 -6.05 -12.28
C GLU A 72 42.49 -5.17 -11.71
N ALA A 73 42.29 -4.60 -10.51
CA ALA A 73 43.30 -3.77 -9.84
C ALA A 73 44.52 -4.58 -9.39
N GLU A 74 44.34 -5.82 -8.94
CA GLU A 74 45.44 -6.71 -8.58
C GLU A 74 46.27 -7.14 -9.79
N MET A 75 45.64 -7.36 -10.96
CA MET A 75 46.33 -7.73 -12.18
C MET A 75 47.20 -6.58 -12.74
N LYS A 76 46.75 -5.32 -12.59
CA LYS A 76 47.50 -4.14 -13.03
C LYS A 76 48.73 -3.81 -12.16
N ASN A 77 48.77 -4.29 -10.92
CA ASN A 77 49.91 -4.08 -10.00
C ASN A 77 51.01 -5.17 -10.11
N ARG A 78 50.86 -6.15 -11.01
CA ARG A 78 51.82 -7.26 -11.22
C ARG A 78 52.77 -7.05 -12.40
N HIS A 79 52.83 -5.85 -12.97
CA HIS A 79 53.75 -5.45 -14.05
C HIS A 79 54.55 -4.24 -13.60
#